data_AF-A0A1A2NLP9-F1
#
_entry.id   AF-A0A1A2NLP9-F1
#
_cell.length_a   1.000
_cell.length_b   1.000
_cell.length_c   1.000
_cell.angle_alpha   90.00
_cell.angle_beta   90.00
_cell.angle_gamma   90.00
#
_symmetry.space_group_name_H-M   'P 1'
#
loop_
_entity.id
_entity.type
_entity.pdbx_description
1 polymer ?
#
loop_
_entity_poly.entity_id
_entity_poly.type
_entity_poly.pdbx_seq_one_letter_code
_entity_poly.pdbx_strand_id
1 'polypeptide(L)'
;MTDTVNVTLDRDSVAMGDDVESHRVFWIMPESATVDDLLVEITHYVPGIAGPAGWIVKVNTEDQGRRRELSAIYTRDDLKQEPHICRFASGKTTLGELARWARIPDLDVYVRYLTWDMARPLALSELTAGPTYTGAHPTKLQSEAAAQANTDWTLVHELNRRAAAIATARRDWIRTNILSRHTPPPGTEAFIARNFHYLADRHCPASMDVAAQLLTADEARYENLELSTDFDTRPAVVTLAMVLSAFEWNAVRGNWRAGERPYLKPYFEYLEGCGYRLEPIEQVMAGRITAEQLKFSASDTARLERIRRLRDLQYQLRMNRYYNNTLTDDQYRAAIGSVHAELTELGELPGPI
;
A
#
# COMPACT_ATOMS: atom_id res chain seq x y z
N MET A 1 -21.77 -23.53 16.94
CA MET A 1 -22.51 -22.28 16.66
C MET A 1 -21.90 -21.73 15.40
N THR A 2 -22.69 -21.45 14.38
CA THR A 2 -22.17 -20.86 13.13
C THR A 2 -21.70 -19.44 13.44
N ASP A 3 -20.44 -19.13 13.13
CA ASP A 3 -19.89 -17.80 13.34
C ASP A 3 -20.69 -16.78 12.52
N THR A 4 -21.08 -15.66 13.14
CA THR A 4 -21.94 -14.63 12.55
C THR A 4 -21.32 -13.24 12.69
N VAL A 5 -21.65 -12.35 11.75
CA VAL A 5 -21.29 -10.94 11.76
C VAL A 5 -22.53 -10.10 11.97
N ASN A 6 -22.48 -9.15 12.90
CA ASN A 6 -23.52 -8.14 13.01
C ASN A 6 -23.28 -7.06 11.95
N VAL A 7 -24.33 -6.73 11.20
CA VAL A 7 -24.29 -5.67 10.19
C VAL A 7 -25.27 -4.59 10.62
N THR A 8 -24.75 -3.42 10.99
CA THR A 8 -25.56 -2.22 11.17
C THR A 8 -25.60 -1.50 9.83
N LEU A 9 -26.77 -1.36 9.24
CA LEU A 9 -26.93 -0.65 7.98
C LEU A 9 -27.72 0.64 8.19
N ASP A 10 -27.27 1.72 7.57
CA ASP A 10 -27.95 3.02 7.56
C ASP A 10 -27.95 3.58 6.13
N ARG A 11 -28.95 4.37 5.76
CA ARG A 11 -29.03 4.96 4.40
C ARG A 11 -29.41 6.43 4.41
N ASP A 12 -29.00 7.12 3.35
CA ASP A 12 -29.44 8.48 3.08
C ASP A 12 -30.95 8.57 2.82
N SER A 13 -31.48 9.75 3.12
CA SER A 13 -32.84 10.15 2.80
C SER A 13 -32.97 10.60 1.35
N VAL A 14 -34.03 10.16 0.67
CA VAL A 14 -34.21 10.41 -0.76
C VAL A 14 -35.20 11.53 -1.08
N ALA A 15 -36.04 11.91 -0.11
CA ALA A 15 -37.02 12.97 -0.24
C ALA A 15 -37.33 13.62 1.12
N MET A 16 -37.93 14.82 1.08
CA MET A 16 -38.45 15.47 2.29
C MET A 16 -39.49 14.57 2.97
N GLY A 17 -39.27 14.24 4.23
CA GLY A 17 -40.16 13.38 5.01
C GLY A 17 -39.83 11.89 4.96
N ASP A 18 -38.82 11.46 4.18
CA ASP A 18 -38.25 10.11 4.27
C ASP A 18 -37.49 9.94 5.60
N ASP A 19 -36.89 11.03 6.11
CA ASP A 19 -36.13 11.11 7.36
C ASP A 19 -36.97 11.24 8.64
N VAL A 20 -38.29 11.01 8.57
CA VAL A 20 -39.17 11.07 9.75
C VAL A 20 -38.92 9.89 10.69
N GLU A 21 -38.39 8.79 10.15
CA GLU A 21 -37.95 7.62 10.91
C GLU A 21 -36.48 7.31 10.64
N SER A 22 -35.82 6.66 11.59
CA SER A 22 -34.43 6.23 11.43
C SER A 22 -34.34 5.19 10.31
N HIS A 23 -33.45 5.41 9.35
CA HIS A 23 -33.11 4.45 8.30
C HIS A 23 -32.11 3.37 8.75
N ARG A 24 -31.79 3.33 10.03
CA ARG A 24 -30.88 2.34 10.58
C ARG A 24 -31.59 1.00 10.83
N VAL A 25 -31.04 -0.06 10.27
CA VAL A 25 -31.44 -1.45 10.50
C VAL A 25 -30.27 -2.28 10.99
N PHE A 26 -30.58 -3.38 11.67
CA PHE A 26 -29.59 -4.29 12.25
C PHE A 26 -29.83 -5.69 11.71
N TRP A 27 -28.83 -6.26 11.05
CA TRP A 27 -28.87 -7.60 10.48
C TRP A 27 -27.84 -8.49 11.14
N ILE A 28 -28.09 -9.79 11.10
CA ILE A 28 -27.13 -10.82 11.49
C ILE A 28 -26.94 -11.70 10.25
N MET A 29 -25.70 -11.79 9.77
CA MET A 29 -25.35 -12.60 8.61
C MET A 29 -24.30 -13.64 8.98
N PRO A 30 -24.27 -14.83 8.35
CA PRO A 30 -23.19 -15.78 8.53
C PRO A 30 -21.83 -15.17 8.16
N GLU A 31 -20.76 -15.51 8.87
CA GLU A 31 -19.40 -15.08 8.48
C GLU A 31 -19.01 -15.52 7.06
N SER A 32 -19.58 -16.63 6.60
CA SER A 32 -19.40 -17.18 5.26
C SER A 32 -20.19 -16.46 4.17
N ALA A 33 -21.17 -15.62 4.54
CA ALA A 33 -21.86 -14.77 3.57
C ALA A 33 -20.84 -13.87 2.89
N THR A 34 -21.10 -13.56 1.63
CA THR A 34 -20.20 -12.82 0.78
C THR A 34 -20.62 -11.37 0.65
N VAL A 35 -19.72 -10.54 0.13
CA VAL A 35 -20.07 -9.18 -0.30
C VAL A 35 -21.25 -9.21 -1.28
N ASP A 36 -21.33 -10.19 -2.19
CA ASP A 36 -22.45 -10.27 -3.14
C ASP A 36 -23.78 -10.53 -2.40
N ASP A 37 -23.81 -11.43 -1.41
CA ASP A 37 -25.00 -11.69 -0.59
C ASP A 37 -25.47 -10.42 0.12
N LEU A 38 -24.53 -9.68 0.73
CA LEU A 38 -24.82 -8.40 1.36
C LEU A 38 -25.38 -7.38 0.36
N LEU A 39 -24.79 -7.25 -0.83
CA LEU A 39 -25.25 -6.29 -1.84
C LEU A 39 -26.65 -6.60 -2.38
N VAL A 40 -27.01 -7.88 -2.49
CA VAL A 40 -28.36 -8.31 -2.85
C VAL A 40 -29.37 -7.85 -1.78
N GLU A 41 -29.10 -8.10 -0.50
CA GLU A 41 -29.98 -7.66 0.59
C GLU A 41 -30.11 -6.14 0.66
N ILE A 42 -29.01 -5.41 0.45
CA ILE A 42 -29.04 -3.94 0.39
C ILE A 42 -29.93 -3.47 -0.76
N THR A 43 -29.91 -4.15 -1.90
CA THR A 43 -30.74 -3.80 -3.06
C THR A 43 -32.23 -3.94 -2.75
N HIS A 44 -32.61 -4.91 -1.91
CA HIS A 44 -33.99 -5.04 -1.44
C HIS A 44 -34.38 -3.99 -0.38
N TYR A 45 -33.40 -3.45 0.34
CA TYR A 45 -33.62 -2.48 1.40
C TYR A 45 -33.72 -1.04 0.91
N VAL A 46 -32.86 -0.64 -0.03
CA VAL A 46 -32.85 0.73 -0.54
C VAL A 46 -34.04 0.99 -1.45
N PRO A 47 -34.72 2.15 -1.34
CA PRO A 47 -35.83 2.44 -2.24
C PRO A 47 -35.32 2.60 -3.67
N GLY A 48 -36.13 2.18 -4.63
CA GLY A 48 -35.92 2.55 -6.01
C GLY A 48 -36.40 3.95 -6.30
N ILE A 49 -35.72 4.61 -7.23
CA ILE A 49 -35.83 6.05 -7.43
C ILE A 49 -36.03 6.34 -8.90
N ALA A 50 -36.94 7.27 -9.20
CA ALA A 50 -37.18 7.69 -10.56
C ALA A 50 -36.04 8.56 -11.09
N GLY A 51 -35.60 8.28 -12.32
CA GLY A 51 -34.54 9.04 -12.99
C GLY A 51 -33.11 8.52 -12.73
N PRO A 52 -32.07 9.32 -13.05
CA PRO A 52 -30.68 8.93 -12.83
C PRO A 52 -30.33 9.02 -11.35
N ALA A 53 -30.55 7.91 -10.65
CA ALA A 53 -30.36 7.78 -9.22
C ALA A 53 -29.64 6.47 -8.92
N GLY A 54 -28.90 6.45 -7.80
CA GLY A 54 -28.12 5.29 -7.41
C GLY A 54 -27.61 5.43 -5.99
N TRP A 55 -26.93 4.40 -5.53
CA TRP A 55 -26.50 4.25 -4.15
C TRP A 55 -25.04 3.85 -4.11
N ILE A 56 -24.24 4.52 -3.28
CA ILE A 56 -22.89 4.05 -2.94
C ILE A 56 -22.94 3.35 -1.62
N VAL A 57 -22.59 2.07 -1.62
CA VAL A 57 -22.46 1.28 -0.40
C VAL A 57 -21.06 1.46 0.17
N LYS A 58 -20.98 1.88 1.43
CA LYS A 58 -19.73 2.08 2.15
C LYS A 58 -19.70 1.24 3.41
N VAL A 59 -18.57 0.65 3.74
CA VAL A 59 -18.36 -0.05 5.00
C VAL A 59 -17.30 0.66 5.83
N ASN A 60 -17.45 0.62 7.14
CA ASN A 60 -16.47 1.12 8.09
C ASN A 60 -15.08 0.50 7.91
N THR A 61 -14.07 1.24 8.34
CA THR A 61 -12.68 0.79 8.43
C THR A 61 -12.17 1.01 9.87
N GLU A 62 -10.97 0.54 10.19
CA GLU A 62 -10.31 0.82 11.48
C GLU A 62 -10.19 2.32 11.77
N ASP A 63 -10.06 3.15 10.71
CA ASP A 63 -10.11 4.60 10.82
C ASP A 63 -11.57 5.07 10.77
N GLN A 64 -12.08 5.54 11.91
CA GLN A 64 -13.47 6.04 12.04
C GLN A 64 -13.81 7.18 11.07
N GLY A 65 -12.81 7.92 10.58
CA GLY A 65 -13.01 8.98 9.58
C GLY A 65 -13.06 8.48 8.14
N ARG A 66 -12.78 7.20 7.89
CA ARG A 66 -12.70 6.61 6.55
C ARG A 66 -13.65 5.42 6.43
N ARG A 67 -14.46 5.46 5.37
CA ARG A 67 -15.25 4.31 4.93
C ARG A 67 -14.73 3.83 3.58
N ARG A 68 -14.70 2.51 3.39
CA ARG A 68 -14.36 1.89 2.12
C ARG A 68 -15.61 1.73 1.27
N GLU A 69 -15.53 2.08 0.01
CA GLU A 69 -16.63 1.89 -0.95
C GLU A 69 -16.65 0.42 -1.39
N LEU A 70 -17.81 -0.24 -1.28
CA LEU A 70 -18.02 -1.63 -1.68
C LEU A 70 -18.61 -1.74 -3.07
N SER A 71 -19.56 -0.86 -3.41
CA SER A 71 -20.24 -0.88 -4.70
C SER A 71 -20.99 0.42 -5.00
N ALA A 72 -21.44 0.53 -6.25
CA ALA A 72 -22.54 1.39 -6.67
C ALA A 72 -23.73 0.53 -7.11
N ILE A 73 -24.94 0.83 -6.64
CA ILE A 73 -26.21 0.16 -7.00
C ILE A 73 -27.09 1.17 -7.74
N TYR A 74 -27.59 0.81 -8.91
CA TYR A 74 -28.48 1.63 -9.71
C TYR A 74 -29.84 0.95 -9.82
N THR A 75 -30.87 1.60 -9.27
CA THR A 75 -32.25 1.13 -9.30
C THR A 75 -33.08 2.03 -10.24
N ARG A 76 -33.96 1.42 -11.03
CA ARG A 76 -34.84 2.12 -12.00
C ARG A 76 -36.25 1.56 -11.91
N ASP A 77 -36.84 1.69 -10.72
CA ASP A 77 -38.20 1.22 -10.43
C ASP A 77 -39.24 1.90 -11.33
N ASP A 78 -38.99 3.17 -11.68
CA ASP A 78 -39.78 3.93 -12.65
C ASP A 78 -39.89 3.23 -14.01
N LEU A 79 -38.84 2.51 -14.41
CA LEU A 79 -38.79 1.75 -15.65
C LEU A 79 -38.98 0.23 -15.45
N LYS A 80 -39.19 -0.24 -14.22
CA LYS A 80 -39.24 -1.66 -13.86
C LYS A 80 -38.05 -2.47 -14.39
N GLN A 81 -36.87 -1.85 -14.40
CA GLN A 81 -35.64 -2.52 -14.81
C GLN A 81 -35.00 -3.25 -13.64
N GLU A 82 -34.28 -4.33 -13.95
CA GLU A 82 -33.46 -5.01 -12.96
C GLU A 82 -32.38 -4.07 -12.41
N PRO A 83 -32.11 -4.07 -11.09
CA PRO A 83 -31.03 -3.29 -10.51
C PRO A 83 -29.67 -3.65 -11.12
N HIS A 84 -28.85 -2.65 -11.42
CA HIS A 84 -27.47 -2.85 -11.85
C HIS A 84 -26.49 -2.57 -10.71
N ILE A 85 -25.53 -3.47 -10.49
CA ILE A 85 -24.53 -3.35 -9.41
C ILE A 85 -23.12 -3.28 -10.01
N CYS A 86 -22.39 -2.21 -9.70
CA CYS A 86 -20.96 -2.06 -9.98
C CYS A 86 -20.16 -2.33 -8.71
N ARG A 87 -19.38 -3.42 -8.68
CA ARG A 87 -18.61 -3.82 -7.49
C ARG A 87 -17.22 -3.18 -7.48
N PHE A 88 -16.80 -2.69 -6.32
CA PHE A 88 -15.45 -2.18 -6.05
C PHE A 88 -14.63 -3.13 -5.15
N ALA A 89 -15.32 -4.07 -4.49
CA ALA A 89 -14.72 -5.17 -3.75
C ALA A 89 -14.95 -6.51 -4.50
N SER A 90 -14.10 -7.50 -4.22
CA SER A 90 -14.30 -8.86 -4.73
C SER A 90 -15.59 -9.43 -4.14
N GLY A 91 -16.49 -9.90 -5.00
CA GLY A 91 -17.73 -10.56 -4.55
C GLY A 91 -17.49 -11.86 -3.79
N LYS A 92 -16.28 -12.45 -3.88
CA LYS A 92 -15.92 -13.66 -3.12
C LYS A 92 -15.46 -13.38 -1.70
N THR A 93 -15.16 -12.12 -1.37
CA THR A 93 -14.73 -11.75 -0.01
C THR A 93 -15.88 -12.01 0.94
N THR A 94 -15.61 -12.73 2.03
CA THR A 94 -16.65 -13.03 3.02
C THR A 94 -16.83 -11.87 4.00
N LEU A 95 -17.98 -11.80 4.67
CA LEU A 95 -18.24 -10.78 5.69
C LEU A 95 -17.31 -10.96 6.90
N GLY A 96 -16.96 -12.20 7.25
CA GLY A 96 -15.96 -12.46 8.29
C GLY A 96 -14.56 -11.94 7.90
N GLU A 97 -14.15 -12.11 6.64
CA GLU A 97 -12.90 -11.51 6.13
C GLU A 97 -12.97 -9.98 6.15
N LEU A 98 -14.10 -9.40 5.77
CA LEU A 98 -14.31 -7.96 5.75
C LEU A 98 -14.26 -7.36 7.16
N ALA A 99 -14.90 -8.01 8.15
CA ALA A 99 -14.88 -7.60 9.55
C ALA A 99 -13.46 -7.69 10.15
N ARG A 100 -12.76 -8.81 9.91
CA ARG A 100 -11.35 -8.98 10.32
C ARG A 100 -10.45 -7.91 9.70
N TRP A 101 -10.66 -7.59 8.42
CA TRP A 101 -9.89 -6.53 7.74
C TRP A 101 -10.17 -5.15 8.34
N ALA A 102 -11.42 -4.84 8.66
CA ALA A 102 -11.81 -3.60 9.32
C ALA A 102 -11.41 -3.56 10.80
N ARG A 103 -10.89 -4.68 11.34
CA ARG A 103 -10.46 -4.88 12.75
C ARG A 103 -11.55 -4.54 13.77
N ILE A 104 -12.78 -4.87 13.42
CA ILE A 104 -13.96 -4.59 14.21
C ILE A 104 -14.92 -5.77 14.12
N PRO A 105 -15.62 -6.12 15.21
CA PRO A 105 -16.51 -7.28 15.22
C PRO A 105 -17.79 -7.05 14.40
N ASP A 106 -18.21 -5.79 14.25
CA ASP A 106 -19.46 -5.39 13.60
C ASP A 106 -19.18 -4.54 12.35
N LEU A 107 -19.90 -4.85 11.28
CA LEU A 107 -19.85 -4.05 10.05
C LEU A 107 -20.88 -2.93 10.12
N ASP A 108 -20.42 -1.68 10.05
CA ASP A 108 -21.28 -0.50 9.86
C ASP A 108 -21.28 -0.16 8.37
N VAL A 109 -22.40 -0.43 7.73
CA VAL A 109 -22.66 -0.20 6.32
C VAL A 109 -23.49 1.08 6.19
N TYR A 110 -22.98 2.04 5.44
CA TYR A 110 -23.71 3.25 5.11
C TYR A 110 -23.95 3.33 3.61
N VAL A 111 -25.20 3.52 3.24
CA VAL A 111 -25.65 3.55 1.85
C VAL A 111 -26.01 4.98 1.47
N ARG A 112 -25.07 5.63 0.78
CA ARG A 112 -25.15 7.04 0.40
C ARG A 112 -25.93 7.20 -0.90
N TYR A 113 -26.87 8.13 -0.94
CA TYR A 113 -27.67 8.42 -2.11
C TYR A 113 -26.88 9.29 -3.11
N LEU A 114 -26.86 8.85 -4.37
CA LEU A 114 -26.33 9.60 -5.51
C LEU A 114 -27.49 10.20 -6.30
N THR A 115 -27.35 11.47 -6.67
CA THR A 115 -28.39 12.22 -7.38
C THR A 115 -27.84 12.95 -8.60
N TRP A 116 -28.73 13.29 -9.53
CA TRP A 116 -28.41 14.06 -10.74
C TRP A 116 -27.31 13.40 -11.59
N ASP A 117 -26.35 14.18 -12.07
CA ASP A 117 -25.26 13.69 -12.91
C ASP A 117 -24.27 12.76 -12.18
N MET A 118 -24.31 12.69 -10.85
CA MET A 118 -23.42 11.81 -10.08
C MET A 118 -23.84 10.34 -10.12
N ALA A 119 -25.11 10.06 -10.43
CA ALA A 119 -25.68 8.73 -10.35
C ALA A 119 -25.94 8.10 -11.73
N ARG A 120 -25.61 8.80 -12.81
CA ARG A 120 -25.88 8.31 -14.16
C ARG A 120 -24.64 7.62 -14.73
N PRO A 121 -24.69 6.34 -15.08
CA PRO A 121 -23.64 5.76 -15.92
C PRO A 121 -23.67 6.45 -17.28
N LEU A 122 -22.54 7.02 -17.69
CA LEU A 122 -22.36 7.71 -18.97
C LEU A 122 -21.52 6.86 -19.91
N ALA A 123 -21.92 6.81 -21.18
CA ALA A 123 -21.05 6.29 -22.22
C ALA A 123 -19.90 7.28 -22.48
N LEU A 124 -18.73 6.79 -22.93
CA LEU A 124 -17.61 7.67 -23.29
C LEU A 124 -18.01 8.68 -24.37
N SER A 125 -18.76 8.23 -25.39
CA SER A 125 -19.25 9.09 -26.48
C SER A 125 -20.17 10.20 -26.00
N GLU A 126 -20.97 9.93 -24.97
CA GLU A 126 -21.83 10.91 -24.34
C GLU A 126 -21.01 11.91 -23.52
N LEU A 127 -20.04 11.42 -22.75
CA LEU A 127 -19.15 12.27 -21.96
C LEU A 127 -18.37 13.23 -22.87
N THR A 128 -17.79 12.72 -23.97
CA THR A 128 -16.99 13.54 -24.90
C THR A 128 -17.81 14.48 -25.79
N ALA A 129 -19.10 14.19 -26.00
CA ALA A 129 -20.02 15.11 -26.65
C ALA A 129 -20.63 16.16 -25.69
N GLY A 130 -20.44 15.96 -24.38
CA GLY A 130 -21.04 16.80 -23.34
C GLY A 130 -20.40 18.18 -23.22
N PRO A 131 -21.17 19.21 -22.78
CA PRO A 131 -20.68 20.58 -22.66
C PRO A 131 -19.63 20.77 -21.56
N THR A 132 -19.48 19.80 -20.65
CA THR A 132 -18.48 19.80 -19.57
C THR A 132 -17.14 19.19 -19.99
N TYR A 133 -17.09 18.49 -21.13
CA TYR A 133 -15.86 17.95 -21.67
C TYR A 133 -15.08 19.05 -22.39
N THR A 134 -13.96 19.44 -21.80
CA THR A 134 -13.13 20.55 -22.31
C THR A 134 -12.20 20.13 -23.44
N GLY A 135 -12.14 18.84 -23.79
CA GLY A 135 -11.13 18.31 -24.71
C GLY A 135 -9.69 18.43 -24.19
N ALA A 136 -9.50 18.77 -22.91
CA ALA A 136 -8.18 18.94 -22.34
C ALA A 136 -7.40 17.62 -22.41
N HIS A 137 -6.23 17.69 -23.04
CA HIS A 137 -5.27 16.60 -23.02
C HIS A 137 -4.22 16.88 -21.96
N PRO A 138 -3.85 15.87 -21.14
CA PRO A 138 -2.76 16.04 -20.21
C PRO A 138 -1.48 16.38 -21.01
N THR A 139 -0.86 17.50 -20.67
CA THR A 139 0.46 17.81 -21.21
C THR A 139 1.44 16.84 -20.54
N LYS A 140 1.96 15.89 -21.32
CA LYS A 140 3.05 15.04 -20.85
C LYS A 140 4.26 15.94 -20.60
N LEU A 141 4.62 16.13 -19.33
CA LEU A 141 5.87 16.78 -18.96
C LEU A 141 7.02 15.85 -19.39
N GLN A 142 7.46 16.00 -20.64
CA GLN A 142 8.49 15.14 -21.22
C GLN A 142 9.76 15.15 -20.39
N SER A 143 10.08 16.24 -19.69
CA SER A 143 11.24 16.32 -18.80
C SER A 143 11.15 15.35 -17.61
N GLU A 144 10.00 15.27 -16.94
CA GLU A 144 9.80 14.37 -15.78
C GLU A 144 9.61 12.93 -16.23
N ALA A 145 8.83 12.72 -17.30
CA ALA A 145 8.65 11.41 -17.91
C ALA A 145 9.96 10.87 -18.49
N ALA A 146 10.80 11.71 -19.11
CA ALA A 146 12.12 11.32 -19.60
C ALA A 146 13.12 11.13 -18.44
N ALA A 147 13.06 11.94 -17.38
CA ALA A 147 13.89 11.72 -16.19
C ALA A 147 13.57 10.38 -15.51
N GLN A 148 12.29 9.99 -15.46
CA GLN A 148 11.89 8.65 -15.02
C GLN A 148 12.21 7.55 -16.03
N ALA A 149 12.10 7.82 -17.34
CA ALA A 149 12.45 6.86 -18.38
C ALA A 149 13.96 6.58 -18.43
N ASN A 150 14.79 7.57 -18.10
CA ASN A 150 16.25 7.43 -17.99
C ASN A 150 16.68 6.83 -16.64
N THR A 151 15.75 6.58 -15.72
CA THR A 151 16.08 5.89 -14.47
C THR A 151 16.34 4.43 -14.77
N ASP A 152 17.52 3.94 -14.40
CA ASP A 152 17.83 2.52 -14.45
C ASP A 152 17.07 1.78 -13.33
N TRP A 153 15.83 1.40 -13.61
CA TRP A 153 14.97 0.68 -12.67
C TRP A 153 15.53 -0.69 -12.28
N THR A 154 16.31 -1.33 -13.16
CA THR A 154 17.01 -2.59 -12.84
C THR A 154 18.05 -2.36 -11.75
N LEU A 155 18.84 -1.28 -11.85
CA LEU A 155 19.77 -0.89 -10.79
C LEU A 155 19.03 -0.54 -9.48
N VAL A 156 17.95 0.24 -9.56
CA VAL A 156 17.14 0.60 -8.38
C VAL A 156 16.60 -0.64 -7.65
N HIS A 157 16.07 -1.62 -8.38
CA HIS A 157 15.59 -2.87 -7.78
C HIS A 157 16.73 -3.67 -7.13
N GLU A 158 17.89 -3.73 -7.76
CA GLU A 158 19.06 -4.40 -7.19
C GLU A 158 19.55 -3.72 -5.90
N LEU A 159 19.57 -2.39 -5.86
CA LEU A 159 19.93 -1.64 -4.65
C LEU A 159 18.90 -1.88 -3.52
N ASN A 160 17.61 -1.89 -3.85
CA ASN A 160 16.54 -2.26 -2.90
C ASN A 160 16.75 -3.68 -2.34
N ARG A 161 17.05 -4.64 -3.21
CA ARG A 161 17.32 -6.03 -2.83
C ARG A 161 18.50 -6.13 -1.87
N ARG A 162 19.61 -5.42 -2.14
CA ARG A 162 20.78 -5.39 -1.26
C ARG A 162 20.47 -4.75 0.09
N ALA A 163 19.73 -3.65 0.10
CA ALA A 163 19.33 -2.96 1.33
C ALA A 163 18.42 -3.84 2.20
N ALA A 164 17.48 -4.56 1.58
CA ALA A 164 16.62 -5.51 2.27
C ALA A 164 17.41 -6.69 2.84
N ALA A 165 18.37 -7.22 2.09
CA ALA A 165 19.17 -8.38 2.50
C ALA A 165 19.99 -8.16 3.79
N ILE A 166 20.34 -6.91 4.10
CA ILE A 166 21.13 -6.58 5.29
C ILE A 166 20.30 -6.00 6.44
N ALA A 167 19.02 -5.70 6.22
CA ALA A 167 18.19 -4.99 7.19
C ALA A 167 18.05 -5.78 8.49
N THR A 168 17.82 -7.09 8.41
CA THR A 168 17.75 -7.97 9.58
C THR A 168 19.06 -8.00 10.35
N ALA A 169 20.20 -8.20 9.67
CA ALA A 169 21.51 -8.22 10.31
C ALA A 169 21.83 -6.89 11.04
N ARG A 170 21.43 -5.75 10.47
CA ARG A 170 21.57 -4.45 11.13
C ARG A 170 20.68 -4.34 12.36
N ARG A 171 19.42 -4.77 12.29
CA ARG A 171 18.49 -4.76 13.43
C ARG A 171 18.97 -5.67 14.56
N ASP A 172 19.47 -6.86 14.23
CA ASP A 172 20.07 -7.78 15.19
C ASP A 172 21.28 -7.14 15.87
N TRP A 173 22.13 -6.47 15.09
CA TRP A 173 23.27 -5.74 15.65
C TRP A 173 22.82 -4.63 16.61
N ILE A 174 21.80 -3.84 16.24
CA ILE A 174 21.23 -2.78 17.11
C ILE A 174 20.71 -3.38 18.41
N ARG A 175 19.92 -4.45 18.31
CA ARG A 175 19.38 -5.18 19.47
C ARG A 175 20.49 -5.62 20.42
N THR A 176 21.51 -6.30 19.88
CA THR A 176 22.58 -6.88 20.69
C THR A 176 23.56 -5.86 21.24
N ASN A 177 23.88 -4.78 20.51
CA ASN A 177 24.99 -3.89 20.85
C ASN A 177 24.55 -2.56 21.46
N ILE A 178 23.33 -2.09 21.17
CA ILE A 178 22.79 -0.83 21.65
C ILE A 178 21.69 -1.08 22.69
N LEU A 179 20.65 -1.84 22.32
CA LEU A 179 19.42 -1.94 23.12
C LEU A 179 19.48 -2.99 24.24
N SER A 180 20.45 -3.89 24.23
CA SER A 180 20.72 -4.82 25.33
C SER A 180 21.23 -4.13 26.60
N ARG A 181 21.69 -2.87 26.48
CA ARG A 181 22.27 -2.10 27.59
C ARG A 181 21.19 -1.54 28.51
N HIS A 182 21.57 -1.21 29.75
CA HIS A 182 20.68 -0.50 30.68
C HIS A 182 20.66 1.01 30.48
N THR A 183 21.73 1.55 29.88
CA THR A 183 21.91 2.98 29.61
C THR A 183 22.24 3.18 28.13
N PRO A 184 21.65 4.20 27.46
CA PRO A 184 21.97 4.50 26.08
C PRO A 184 23.46 4.85 25.85
N PRO A 185 24.00 4.66 24.64
CA PRO A 185 25.33 5.10 24.29
C PRO A 185 25.54 6.61 24.52
N PRO A 186 26.77 7.06 24.84
CA PRO A 186 27.09 8.48 24.95
C PRO A 186 26.70 9.26 23.69
N GLY A 187 26.12 10.45 23.87
CA GLY A 187 25.67 11.29 22.75
C GLY A 187 24.28 10.95 22.20
N THR A 188 23.61 9.91 22.72
CA THR A 188 22.22 9.56 22.34
C THR A 188 21.27 10.74 22.46
N GLU A 189 21.30 11.47 23.57
CA GLU A 189 20.41 12.62 23.80
C GLU A 189 20.62 13.72 22.73
N ALA A 190 21.87 14.01 22.38
CA ALA A 190 22.20 14.97 21.34
C ALA A 190 21.77 14.48 19.95
N PHE A 191 21.91 13.18 19.67
CA PHE A 191 21.41 12.56 18.44
C PHE A 191 19.88 12.72 18.33
N ILE A 192 19.14 12.38 19.39
CA ILE A 192 17.68 12.51 19.45
C ILE A 192 17.28 13.97 19.25
N ALA A 193 17.86 14.91 20.03
CA ALA A 193 17.50 16.32 19.97
C ALA A 193 17.73 16.94 18.59
N ARG A 194 18.87 16.63 17.95
CA ARG A 194 19.20 17.15 16.60
C ARG A 194 18.29 16.61 15.51
N ASN A 195 17.81 15.38 15.67
CA ASN A 195 17.04 14.70 14.64
C ASN A 195 15.54 14.61 14.95
N PHE A 196 15.07 15.22 16.04
CA PHE A 196 13.68 15.18 16.46
C PHE A 196 12.72 15.68 15.37
N HIS A 197 13.14 16.67 14.57
CA HIS A 197 12.37 17.17 13.44
C HIS A 197 12.08 16.10 12.37
N TYR A 198 12.98 15.13 12.18
CA TYR A 198 12.69 13.98 11.30
C TYR A 198 11.69 13.01 11.95
N LEU A 199 11.67 12.90 13.28
CA LEU A 199 10.81 11.94 13.96
C LEU A 199 9.33 12.30 13.88
N ALA A 200 9.01 13.59 13.82
CA ALA A 200 7.64 14.10 13.69
C ALA A 200 6.90 13.54 12.47
N ASP A 201 7.61 13.35 11.36
CA ASP A 201 7.03 12.85 10.10
C ASP A 201 7.15 11.34 9.92
N ARG A 202 7.87 10.66 10.80
CA ARG A 202 8.37 9.29 10.55
C ARG A 202 7.89 8.24 11.52
N HIS A 203 7.44 8.67 12.69
CA HIS A 203 6.73 7.77 13.58
C HIS A 203 5.36 7.43 13.00
N CYS A 204 5.12 6.13 12.86
CA CYS A 204 3.81 5.58 12.50
C CYS A 204 3.65 4.19 13.15
N PRO A 205 2.45 3.60 13.15
CA PRO A 205 2.25 2.27 13.75
C PRO A 205 3.25 1.22 13.27
N ALA A 206 3.61 1.23 11.98
CA ALA A 206 4.57 0.29 11.44
C ALA A 206 6.03 0.51 11.89
N SER A 207 6.44 1.76 12.20
CA SER A 207 7.74 1.97 12.84
C SER A 207 7.71 1.53 14.31
N MET A 208 6.54 1.59 14.95
CA MET A 208 6.37 1.10 16.32
C MET A 208 6.39 -0.43 16.38
N ASP A 209 5.91 -1.14 15.34
CA ASP A 209 6.13 -2.58 15.21
C ASP A 209 7.64 -2.90 15.17
N VAL A 210 8.43 -2.12 14.41
CA VAL A 210 9.89 -2.28 14.40
C VAL A 210 10.48 -2.02 15.80
N ALA A 211 9.95 -1.08 16.58
CA ALA A 211 10.40 -0.85 17.96
C ALA A 211 10.11 -2.08 18.84
N ALA A 212 8.92 -2.64 18.74
CA ALA A 212 8.53 -3.86 19.45
C ALA A 212 9.47 -5.02 19.10
N GLN A 213 9.77 -5.19 17.81
CA GLN A 213 10.70 -6.21 17.32
C GLN A 213 12.12 -6.02 17.84
N LEU A 214 12.58 -4.79 17.92
CA LEU A 214 13.91 -4.46 18.43
C LEU A 214 14.03 -4.69 19.95
N LEU A 215 12.97 -4.45 20.72
CA LEU A 215 12.98 -4.60 22.18
C LEU A 215 12.67 -6.02 22.66
N THR A 216 11.85 -6.77 21.92
CA THR A 216 11.33 -8.06 22.37
C THR A 216 11.71 -9.21 21.42
N ALA A 217 10.90 -9.48 20.40
CA ALA A 217 11.10 -10.56 19.43
C ALA A 217 10.55 -10.15 18.05
N ASP A 218 11.05 -10.78 16.97
CA ASP A 218 10.77 -10.39 15.58
C ASP A 218 9.28 -10.42 15.17
N GLU A 219 8.42 -11.14 15.90
CA GLU A 219 6.97 -11.21 15.65
C GLU A 219 6.15 -10.19 16.47
N ALA A 220 6.81 -9.44 17.36
CA ALA A 220 6.11 -8.50 18.22
C ALA A 220 5.51 -7.34 17.44
N ARG A 221 4.31 -6.93 17.88
CA ARG A 221 3.62 -5.75 17.39
C ARG A 221 3.64 -4.63 18.41
N TYR A 222 3.39 -3.40 17.98
CA TYR A 222 3.48 -2.24 18.86
C TYR A 222 2.55 -2.32 20.07
N GLU A 223 1.40 -3.00 19.97
CA GLU A 223 0.47 -3.19 21.09
C GLU A 223 1.10 -3.99 22.24
N ASN A 224 2.11 -4.82 21.94
CA ASN A 224 2.85 -5.57 22.96
C ASN A 224 3.82 -4.68 23.76
N LEU A 225 4.13 -3.46 23.28
CA LEU A 225 5.02 -2.55 24.01
C LEU A 225 4.41 -2.09 25.32
N GLU A 226 3.11 -1.81 25.36
CA GLU A 226 2.41 -1.37 26.58
C GLU A 226 2.46 -2.42 27.71
N LEU A 227 2.64 -3.69 27.33
CA LEU A 227 2.76 -4.80 28.28
C LEU A 227 4.20 -5.02 28.76
N SER A 228 5.17 -4.29 28.22
CA SER A 228 6.58 -4.46 28.54
C SER A 228 6.95 -3.72 29.83
N THR A 229 7.60 -4.42 30.75
CA THR A 229 8.18 -3.84 31.97
C THR A 229 9.48 -3.08 31.71
N ASP A 230 9.99 -3.09 30.48
CA ASP A 230 11.18 -2.31 30.11
C ASP A 230 10.95 -0.80 30.21
N PHE A 231 9.71 -0.32 30.07
CA PHE A 231 9.38 1.10 30.21
C PHE A 231 9.68 1.61 31.62
N ASP A 232 9.43 0.80 32.64
CA ASP A 232 9.67 1.16 34.04
C ASP A 232 11.14 1.02 34.44
N THR A 233 11.87 0.12 33.79
CA THR A 233 13.26 -0.23 34.18
C THR A 233 14.32 0.46 33.34
N ARG A 234 14.08 0.70 32.05
CA ARG A 234 15.04 1.29 31.10
C ARG A 234 14.39 2.30 30.14
N PRO A 235 13.66 3.31 30.63
CA PRO A 235 12.87 4.22 29.79
C PRO A 235 13.69 4.94 28.71
N ALA A 236 14.94 5.31 29.02
CA ALA A 236 15.83 5.97 28.07
C ALA A 236 16.24 5.05 26.89
N VAL A 237 16.41 3.75 27.14
CA VAL A 237 16.74 2.76 26.10
C VAL A 237 15.52 2.44 25.25
N VAL A 238 14.35 2.34 25.88
CA VAL A 238 13.07 2.18 25.16
C VAL A 238 12.80 3.37 24.25
N THR A 239 13.02 4.59 24.75
CA THR A 239 12.93 5.81 23.93
C THR A 239 13.89 5.75 22.75
N LEU A 240 15.14 5.33 22.96
CA LEU A 240 16.10 5.15 21.87
C LEU A 240 15.63 4.10 20.86
N ALA A 241 15.05 2.98 21.30
CA ALA A 241 14.52 1.96 20.40
C ALA A 241 13.43 2.51 19.47
N MET A 242 12.50 3.31 20.01
CA MET A 242 11.44 3.98 19.24
C MET A 242 12.02 4.97 18.22
N VAL A 243 13.04 5.72 18.63
CA VAL A 243 13.75 6.64 17.73
C VAL A 243 14.40 5.87 16.58
N LEU A 244 15.20 4.85 16.88
CA LEU A 244 15.91 4.06 15.86
C LEU A 244 14.94 3.31 14.95
N SER A 245 13.80 2.85 15.46
CA SER A 245 12.80 2.14 14.67
C SER A 245 12.15 3.03 13.60
N ALA A 246 11.96 4.32 13.90
CA ALA A 246 11.50 5.30 12.91
C ALA A 246 12.49 5.44 11.75
N PHE A 247 13.79 5.45 12.02
CA PHE A 247 14.80 5.42 10.97
C PHE A 247 14.82 4.09 10.23
N GLU A 248 14.81 2.95 10.93
CA GLU A 248 14.85 1.60 10.34
C GLU A 248 13.69 1.33 9.39
N TRP A 249 12.47 1.70 9.79
CA TRP A 249 11.27 1.53 8.96
C TRP A 249 11.39 2.30 7.64
N ASN A 250 11.93 3.51 7.72
CA ASN A 250 12.07 4.39 6.56
C ASN A 250 13.34 4.11 5.74
N ALA A 251 14.35 3.44 6.31
CA ALA A 251 15.57 3.05 5.61
C ALA A 251 15.29 2.10 4.43
N VAL A 252 14.27 1.25 4.56
CA VAL A 252 13.86 0.29 3.52
C VAL A 252 13.01 0.95 2.43
N ARG A 253 12.60 2.22 2.61
CA ARG A 253 11.68 2.94 1.72
C ARG A 253 12.37 4.14 1.07
N GLY A 254 12.17 4.32 -0.23
CA GLY A 254 12.56 5.53 -0.95
C GLY A 254 13.37 5.27 -2.20
N ASN A 255 13.80 6.35 -2.83
CA ASN A 255 14.62 6.31 -4.04
C ASN A 255 16.12 6.37 -3.70
N TRP A 256 16.94 6.02 -4.69
CA TRP A 256 18.40 5.97 -4.58
C TRP A 256 19.10 7.25 -5.02
N ARG A 257 18.36 8.35 -5.17
CA ARG A 257 18.93 9.64 -5.55
C ARG A 257 19.65 10.27 -4.37
N ALA A 258 20.83 10.81 -4.61
CA ALA A 258 21.66 11.43 -3.59
C ALA A 258 20.92 12.63 -2.95
N GLY A 259 20.93 12.70 -1.63
CA GLY A 259 20.33 13.81 -0.87
C GLY A 259 18.82 13.73 -0.62
N GLU A 260 18.10 12.81 -1.26
CA GLU A 260 16.64 12.69 -1.08
C GLU A 260 16.22 12.01 0.24
N ARG A 261 17.19 11.42 0.97
CA ARG A 261 16.98 10.80 2.29
C ARG A 261 17.92 11.41 3.34
N PRO A 262 17.77 12.71 3.65
CA PRO A 262 18.74 13.45 4.48
C PRO A 262 18.84 12.93 5.93
N TYR A 263 17.81 12.21 6.38
CA TYR A 263 17.72 11.57 7.69
C TYR A 263 18.55 10.28 7.82
N LEU A 264 18.92 9.62 6.72
CA LEU A 264 19.70 8.37 6.78
C LEU A 264 21.17 8.63 7.10
N LYS A 265 21.71 9.78 6.69
CA LYS A 265 23.08 10.17 7.03
C LYS A 265 23.32 10.23 8.55
N PRO A 266 22.59 11.07 9.33
CA PRO A 266 22.82 11.14 10.78
C PRO A 266 22.49 9.82 11.48
N TYR A 267 21.57 9.03 10.94
CA TYR A 267 21.25 7.70 11.45
C TYR A 267 22.44 6.73 11.35
N PHE A 268 23.01 6.57 10.15
CA PHE A 268 24.14 5.67 9.95
C PHE A 268 25.43 6.18 10.62
N GLU A 269 25.62 7.51 10.70
CA GLU A 269 26.71 8.11 11.48
C GLU A 269 26.57 7.80 12.98
N TYR A 270 25.35 7.81 13.52
CA TYR A 270 25.09 7.40 14.90
C TYR A 270 25.40 5.92 15.14
N LEU A 271 24.98 5.03 14.23
CA LEU A 271 25.28 3.60 14.34
C LEU A 271 26.79 3.33 14.31
N GLU A 272 27.54 3.96 13.41
CA GLU A 272 29.00 3.83 13.38
C GLU A 272 29.68 4.43 14.62
N GLY A 273 29.17 5.55 15.13
CA GLY A 273 29.61 6.10 16.42
C GLY A 273 29.42 5.12 17.58
N CYS A 274 28.45 4.20 17.47
CA CYS A 274 28.24 3.09 18.40
C CYS A 274 29.09 1.84 18.10
N GLY A 275 29.89 1.86 17.03
CA GLY A 275 30.77 0.76 16.60
C GLY A 275 30.23 -0.12 15.47
N TYR A 276 29.10 0.24 14.85
CA TYR A 276 28.61 -0.47 13.67
C TYR A 276 29.55 -0.23 12.48
N ARG A 277 29.68 -1.20 11.58
CA ARG A 277 30.43 -1.04 10.33
C ARG A 277 29.45 -1.05 9.17
N LEU A 278 29.38 0.05 8.44
CA LEU A 278 28.48 0.17 7.29
C LEU A 278 28.90 -0.73 6.14
N GLU A 279 27.96 -1.56 5.69
CA GLU A 279 28.05 -2.29 4.44
C GLU A 279 28.06 -1.32 3.24
N PRO A 280 28.59 -1.73 2.08
CA PRO A 280 28.68 -0.84 0.91
C PRO A 280 27.35 -0.19 0.52
N ILE A 281 26.24 -0.93 0.61
CA ILE A 281 24.90 -0.38 0.31
C ILE A 281 24.46 0.67 1.33
N GLU A 282 24.86 0.55 2.59
CA GLU A 282 24.53 1.53 3.64
C GLU A 282 25.37 2.79 3.51
N GLN A 283 26.58 2.67 2.97
CA GLN A 283 27.38 3.84 2.59
C GLN A 283 26.70 4.64 1.46
N VAL A 284 26.02 3.95 0.52
CA VAL A 284 25.15 4.61 -0.47
C VAL A 284 23.97 5.28 0.23
N MET A 285 23.28 4.58 1.13
CA MET A 285 22.12 5.11 1.87
C MET A 285 22.47 6.32 2.75
N ALA A 286 23.66 6.32 3.35
CA ALA A 286 24.20 7.44 4.12
C ALA A 286 24.70 8.61 3.24
N GLY A 287 24.70 8.44 1.91
CA GLY A 287 25.15 9.44 0.94
C GLY A 287 26.67 9.65 0.91
N ARG A 288 27.46 8.66 1.35
CA ARG A 288 28.93 8.72 1.34
C ARG A 288 29.52 8.36 -0.02
N ILE A 289 28.85 7.45 -0.71
CA ILE A 289 29.14 7.08 -2.09
C ILE A 289 27.84 7.15 -2.90
N THR A 290 27.95 7.33 -4.21
CA THR A 290 26.79 7.28 -5.10
C THR A 290 26.47 5.84 -5.51
N ALA A 291 25.29 5.61 -6.09
CA ALA A 291 24.91 4.30 -6.63
C ALA A 291 25.88 3.83 -7.73
N GLU A 292 26.43 4.75 -8.51
CA GLU A 292 27.39 4.49 -9.59
C GLU A 292 28.78 4.12 -9.05
N GLN A 293 29.12 4.59 -7.86
CA GLN A 293 30.39 4.27 -7.18
C GLN A 293 30.35 2.90 -6.47
N LEU A 294 29.15 2.34 -6.26
CA LEU A 294 29.00 1.02 -5.67
C LEU A 294 29.59 -0.04 -6.63
N LYS A 295 30.61 -0.77 -6.17
CA LYS A 295 31.22 -1.82 -6.98
C LYS A 295 30.36 -3.08 -6.98
N PHE A 296 30.03 -3.55 -8.18
CA PHE A 296 29.36 -4.83 -8.41
C PHE A 296 30.39 -5.91 -8.75
N SER A 297 30.13 -7.15 -8.34
CA SER A 297 30.94 -8.29 -8.79
C SER A 297 30.71 -8.54 -10.28
N ALA A 298 31.63 -9.23 -10.96
CA ALA A 298 31.47 -9.56 -12.38
C ALA A 298 30.18 -10.38 -12.65
N SER A 299 29.82 -11.29 -11.74
CA SER A 299 28.57 -12.04 -11.79
C SER A 299 27.34 -11.16 -11.63
N ASP A 300 27.38 -10.17 -10.71
CA ASP A 300 26.27 -9.24 -10.53
C ASP A 300 26.07 -8.36 -11.76
N THR A 301 27.16 -7.84 -12.34
CA THR A 301 27.09 -7.02 -13.56
C THR A 301 26.47 -7.82 -14.71
N ALA A 302 26.93 -9.06 -14.93
CA ALA A 302 26.37 -9.95 -15.95
C ALA A 302 24.89 -10.26 -15.71
N ARG A 303 24.50 -10.47 -14.45
CA ARG A 303 23.10 -10.68 -14.04
C ARG A 303 22.24 -9.46 -14.40
N LEU A 304 22.67 -8.25 -14.03
CA LEU A 304 21.93 -7.01 -14.32
C LEU A 304 21.82 -6.74 -15.82
N GLU A 305 22.89 -6.94 -16.58
CA GLU A 305 22.85 -6.83 -18.05
C GLU A 305 21.90 -7.85 -18.67
N ARG A 306 21.83 -9.07 -18.12
CA ARG A 306 20.86 -10.07 -18.59
C ARG A 306 19.43 -9.64 -18.31
N ILE A 307 19.14 -9.14 -17.10
CA ILE A 307 17.82 -8.61 -16.74
C ILE A 307 17.42 -7.47 -17.69
N ARG A 308 18.31 -6.51 -17.96
CA ARG A 308 18.04 -5.39 -18.89
C ARG A 308 17.64 -5.90 -20.27
N ARG A 309 18.42 -6.83 -20.84
CA ARG A 309 18.10 -7.44 -22.14
C ARG A 309 16.75 -8.17 -22.15
N LEU A 310 16.42 -8.88 -21.08
CA LEU A 310 15.13 -9.59 -20.97
C LEU A 310 13.96 -8.61 -20.85
N ARG A 311 14.12 -7.50 -20.12
CA ARG A 311 13.09 -6.44 -20.02
C ARG A 311 12.89 -5.72 -21.36
N ASP A 312 13.96 -5.45 -22.10
CA ASP A 312 13.87 -4.92 -23.46
C ASP A 312 13.15 -5.89 -24.38
N LEU A 313 13.48 -7.19 -24.31
CA LEU A 313 12.81 -8.22 -25.11
C LEU A 313 11.31 -8.34 -24.75
N GLN A 314 10.98 -8.33 -23.47
CA GLN A 314 9.59 -8.29 -22.97
C GLN A 314 8.83 -7.08 -23.55
N TYR A 315 9.45 -5.89 -23.54
CA TYR A 315 8.86 -4.70 -24.14
C TYR A 315 8.64 -4.85 -25.65
N GLN A 316 9.63 -5.34 -26.39
CA GLN A 316 9.52 -5.55 -27.84
C GLN A 316 8.44 -6.58 -28.20
N LEU A 317 8.35 -7.69 -27.47
CA LEU A 317 7.29 -8.69 -27.66
C LEU A 317 5.90 -8.08 -27.45
N ARG A 318 5.74 -7.24 -26.41
CA ARG A 318 4.49 -6.53 -26.15
C ARG A 318 4.15 -5.53 -27.26
N MET A 319 5.13 -4.77 -27.74
CA MET A 319 4.95 -3.84 -28.86
C MET A 319 4.52 -4.57 -30.14
N ASN A 320 5.18 -5.70 -30.42
CA ASN A 320 4.89 -6.55 -31.57
C ASN A 320 3.48 -7.17 -31.50
N ARG A 321 3.02 -7.57 -30.32
CA ARG A 321 1.67 -8.11 -30.12
C ARG A 321 0.58 -7.06 -30.24
N TYR A 322 0.66 -5.96 -29.49
CA TYR A 322 -0.48 -5.06 -29.29
C TYR A 322 -0.51 -3.86 -30.23
N TYR A 323 0.64 -3.45 -30.77
CA TYR A 323 0.72 -2.23 -31.59
C TYR A 323 1.09 -2.53 -33.03
N ASN A 324 2.09 -3.38 -33.25
CA ASN A 324 2.53 -3.73 -34.60
C ASN A 324 1.72 -4.89 -35.20
N ASN A 325 0.99 -5.65 -34.38
CA ASN A 325 0.22 -6.84 -34.76
C ASN A 325 1.06 -7.87 -35.56
N THR A 326 2.36 -7.97 -35.27
CA THR A 326 3.31 -8.86 -35.96
C THR A 326 3.41 -10.24 -35.33
N LEU A 327 2.84 -10.44 -34.13
CA LEU A 327 2.78 -11.72 -33.42
C LEU A 327 1.33 -12.15 -33.18
N THR A 328 1.06 -13.44 -33.41
CA THR A 328 -0.20 -14.06 -32.96
C THR A 328 -0.20 -14.24 -31.44
N ASP A 329 -1.38 -14.52 -30.86
CA ASP A 329 -1.51 -14.71 -29.41
C ASP A 329 -0.66 -15.88 -28.91
N ASP A 330 -0.69 -17.01 -29.63
CA ASP A 330 0.08 -18.21 -29.27
C ASP A 330 1.59 -17.98 -29.38
N GLN A 331 2.03 -17.27 -30.44
CA GLN A 331 3.44 -16.91 -30.62
C GLN A 331 3.93 -15.98 -29.50
N TYR A 332 3.12 -14.99 -29.14
CA TYR A 332 3.43 -14.08 -28.05
C TYR A 332 3.48 -14.81 -26.70
N ARG A 333 2.47 -15.65 -26.38
CA ARG A 333 2.45 -16.43 -25.13
C ARG A 333 3.65 -17.36 -24.99
N ALA A 334 4.04 -18.05 -26.07
CA ALA A 334 5.21 -18.92 -26.07
C ALA A 334 6.51 -18.12 -25.85
N ALA A 335 6.70 -17.02 -26.58
CA ALA A 335 7.90 -16.19 -26.47
C ALA A 335 8.01 -15.49 -25.11
N ILE A 336 6.90 -14.90 -24.62
CA ILE A 336 6.88 -14.17 -23.35
C ILE A 336 7.02 -15.13 -22.15
N GLY A 337 6.50 -16.36 -22.26
CA GLY A 337 6.64 -17.38 -21.24
C GLY A 337 8.10 -17.73 -20.94
N SER A 338 8.94 -17.87 -21.97
CA SER A 338 10.37 -18.12 -21.80
C SER A 338 11.08 -16.93 -21.14
N VAL A 339 10.73 -15.69 -21.51
CA VAL A 339 11.30 -14.48 -20.90
C VAL A 339 10.91 -14.38 -19.42
N HIS A 340 9.65 -14.68 -19.10
CA HIS A 340 9.14 -14.67 -17.72
C HIS A 340 9.80 -15.72 -16.85
N ALA A 341 10.02 -16.93 -17.36
CA ALA A 341 10.71 -17.99 -16.65
C ALA A 341 12.13 -17.55 -16.26
N GLU A 342 12.88 -17.01 -17.22
CA GLU A 342 14.26 -16.60 -16.97
C GLU A 342 14.36 -15.38 -16.04
N LEU A 343 13.47 -14.38 -16.18
CA LEU A 343 13.39 -13.29 -15.21
C LEU A 343 13.14 -13.82 -13.79
N THR A 344 12.25 -14.81 -13.65
CA THR A 344 11.96 -15.43 -12.35
C THR A 344 13.20 -16.14 -11.77
N GLU A 345 13.95 -16.88 -12.60
CA GLU A 345 15.22 -17.50 -12.18
C GLU A 345 16.26 -16.47 -11.71
N LEU A 346 16.25 -15.28 -12.32
CA LEU A 346 17.09 -14.14 -11.92
C LEU A 346 16.51 -13.37 -10.70
N GLY A 347 15.42 -13.83 -10.11
CA GLY A 347 14.80 -13.23 -8.92
C GLY A 347 13.95 -11.98 -9.22
N GLU A 348 13.53 -11.81 -10.47
CA GLU A 348 12.65 -10.72 -10.91
C GLU A 348 11.20 -11.20 -11.03
N LEU A 349 10.25 -10.30 -10.74
CA LEU A 349 8.84 -10.61 -10.98
C LEU A 349 8.52 -10.59 -12.48
N PRO A 350 7.83 -11.63 -13.01
CA PRO A 350 7.39 -11.64 -14.39
C PRO A 350 6.37 -10.52 -14.64
N GLY A 351 6.33 -10.03 -15.87
CA GLY A 351 5.33 -9.04 -16.25
C GLY A 351 3.95 -9.68 -16.43
N PRO A 352 2.89 -8.88 -16.65
CA PRO A 352 1.62 -9.41 -17.11
C PRO A 352 1.80 -10.14 -18.45
N ILE A 353 1.07 -11.25 -18.61
CA ILE A 353 0.96 -11.95 -19.90
C ILE A 353 -0.03 -11.20 -20.78
#